data_AF-A0A415IM47-F1
#
_entry.id   AF-A0A415IM47-F1
#
_cell.length_a   1.000
_cell.length_b   1.000
_cell.length_c   1.000
_cell.angle_alpha   90.00
_cell.angle_beta   90.00
_cell.angle_gamma   90.00
#
_symmetry.space_group_name_H-M   'P 1'
#
loop_
_entity.id
_entity.type
_entity.pdbx_description
1 polymer ?
#
loop_
_entity_poly.entity_id
_entity_poly.type
_entity_poly.pdbx_seq_one_letter_code
_entity_poly.pdbx_strand_id
1 'polypeptide(L)'
;MNLEGSFTLIALMDGTTINGTLRVEGTPLVQRYNKGTVVFIPDFTALPENGRPTVVVILRDISNGSILVPNTIEYRYNDLLLTFDNNGLSTNSGMVGYFKKIDAYSTTIGGATYKVPALRVMKNLVPISGYDNDRITVSGTVEISGSSIGFNALSKEVVIQESTGNQYDALISNNKGSQLLTAGESLTDTVRIFKDGVEVTDYTGFTFQWVKMLGAGDTNWGTSRTQVVSTNDVDNVLKLRCDVKKDGSLVASGYDEVTDFSDPYYTIIKITGISGNTVKKGETATVTPVAAKRSTGEEVPSLIKSWTFSLKDNAGAAFILTGKDSATFTGTNAKIPFEDMVRAKMGLSGSISGVA
;
A
#
# COMPACT_ATOMS: atom_id res chain seq x y z
N MET A 1 12.47 -24.68 1.17
CA MET A 1 12.15 -23.26 0.90
C MET A 1 13.45 -22.47 0.89
N ASN A 2 13.67 -21.54 -0.05
CA ASN A 2 14.88 -20.71 -0.09
C ASN A 2 14.54 -19.31 0.43
N LEU A 3 15.19 -18.89 1.51
CA LEU A 3 15.09 -17.54 2.06
C LEU A 3 16.37 -16.78 1.72
N GLU A 4 16.19 -15.67 1.03
CA GLU A 4 17.26 -14.76 0.66
C GLU A 4 17.16 -13.48 1.51
N GLY A 5 18.30 -12.88 1.77
CA GLY A 5 18.43 -11.60 2.46
C GLY A 5 19.69 -10.89 2.00
N SER A 6 19.73 -9.58 2.14
CA SER A 6 20.96 -8.83 1.91
C SER A 6 21.12 -7.75 2.96
N PHE A 7 22.37 -7.47 3.33
CA PHE A 7 22.72 -6.40 4.25
C PHE A 7 23.84 -5.56 3.67
N THR A 8 23.88 -4.31 4.11
CA THR A 8 25.00 -3.41 3.84
C THR A 8 25.41 -2.75 5.16
N LEU A 9 26.72 -2.75 5.42
CA LEU A 9 27.36 -1.98 6.48
C LEU A 9 28.16 -0.87 5.80
N ILE A 10 27.95 0.37 6.24
CA ILE A 10 28.56 1.56 5.63
C ILE A 10 29.23 2.35 6.76
N ALA A 11 30.42 2.89 6.50
CA ALA A 11 30.92 4.03 7.25
C ALA A 11 30.64 5.33 6.47
N LEU A 12 29.38 5.81 6.58
CA LEU A 12 28.71 7.06 6.10
C LEU A 12 28.91 7.52 4.62
N MET A 13 27.90 8.00 3.85
CA MET A 13 26.58 8.62 4.15
C MET A 13 25.45 8.20 3.14
N ASP A 14 24.18 8.32 3.57
CA ASP A 14 22.93 7.57 3.22
C ASP A 14 22.07 7.91 1.97
N GLY A 15 21.12 7.00 1.65
CA GLY A 15 19.83 7.27 1.00
C GLY A 15 18.74 6.20 1.29
N THR A 16 17.47 6.60 1.51
CA THR A 16 16.28 5.74 1.79
C THR A 16 15.14 6.04 0.79
N THR A 17 14.19 5.10 0.58
CA THR A 17 13.02 5.23 -0.32
C THR A 17 11.69 5.26 0.46
N ILE A 18 10.75 6.12 0.04
CA ILE A 18 9.41 6.31 0.64
C ILE A 18 8.33 5.71 -0.27
N ASN A 19 7.28 5.11 0.30
CA ASN A 19 6.05 4.76 -0.42
C ASN A 19 4.85 5.55 0.13
N GLY A 20 3.99 6.07 -0.75
CA GLY A 20 2.86 6.91 -0.38
C GLY A 20 1.57 6.50 -1.06
N THR A 21 0.44 6.64 -0.35
CA THR A 21 -0.91 6.32 -0.86
C THR A 21 -1.93 7.36 -0.41
N LEU A 22 -2.98 7.56 -1.21
CA LEU A 22 -4.16 8.35 -0.85
C LEU A 22 -5.34 7.42 -0.59
N ARG A 23 -5.83 7.42 0.64
CA ARG A 23 -7.04 6.68 1.04
C ARG A 23 -8.21 7.64 1.17
N VAL A 24 -9.38 7.25 0.67
CA VAL A 24 -10.61 8.02 0.87
C VAL A 24 -11.39 7.43 2.04
N GLU A 25 -11.80 8.29 2.97
CA GLU A 25 -12.62 7.94 4.13
C GLU A 25 -13.91 8.78 4.18
N GLY A 26 -14.88 8.29 4.96
CA GLY A 26 -16.23 8.86 5.04
C GLY A 26 -17.08 8.37 3.88
N THR A 27 -17.27 9.24 2.89
CA THR A 27 -18.04 8.94 1.67
C THR A 27 -17.09 8.80 0.48
N PRO A 28 -17.39 7.93 -0.51
CA PRO A 28 -16.59 7.84 -1.73
C PRO A 28 -16.38 9.20 -2.40
N LEU A 29 -15.20 9.37 -3.02
CA LEU A 29 -14.87 10.55 -3.81
C LEU A 29 -15.49 10.44 -5.23
N VAL A 30 -16.80 10.20 -5.24
CA VAL A 30 -17.63 10.02 -6.41
C VAL A 30 -18.85 10.90 -6.21
N GLN A 31 -19.17 11.73 -7.20
CA GLN A 31 -20.37 12.54 -7.18
C GLN A 31 -21.08 12.51 -8.51
N ARG A 32 -22.35 12.08 -8.47
CA ARG A 32 -23.20 12.02 -9.64
C ARG A 32 -24.11 13.22 -9.71
N TYR A 33 -24.60 13.53 -10.91
CA TYR A 33 -25.53 14.64 -11.14
C TYR A 33 -26.61 14.28 -12.16
N ASN A 34 -27.78 14.90 -12.02
CA ASN A 34 -28.83 14.82 -13.04
C ASN A 34 -28.72 16.06 -13.94
N LYS A 35 -28.47 15.84 -15.23
CA LYS A 35 -28.26 16.92 -16.21
C LYS A 35 -29.43 17.89 -16.24
N GLY A 36 -29.11 19.20 -16.27
CA GLY A 36 -30.11 20.27 -16.24
C GLY A 36 -30.75 20.51 -14.87
N THR A 37 -30.26 19.88 -13.81
CA THR A 37 -30.73 20.08 -12.43
C THR A 37 -29.58 20.43 -11.48
N VAL A 38 -29.91 20.81 -10.25
CA VAL A 38 -28.95 21.03 -9.14
C VAL A 38 -28.93 19.84 -8.16
N VAL A 39 -29.33 18.66 -8.63
CA VAL A 39 -29.38 17.43 -7.82
C VAL A 39 -28.04 16.70 -7.93
N PHE A 40 -27.39 16.50 -6.78
CA PHE A 40 -26.10 15.80 -6.66
C PHE A 40 -26.23 14.58 -5.76
N ILE A 41 -25.55 13.49 -6.13
CA ILE A 41 -25.70 12.20 -5.46
C ILE A 41 -24.30 11.60 -5.16
N PRO A 42 -23.92 11.46 -3.88
CA PRO A 42 -24.57 12.09 -2.73
C PRO A 42 -24.34 13.61 -2.75
N ASP A 43 -25.26 14.36 -2.14
CA ASP A 43 -25.03 15.77 -1.83
C ASP A 43 -24.08 15.85 -0.62
N PHE A 44 -22.82 16.16 -0.88
CA PHE A 44 -21.79 16.28 0.15
C PHE A 44 -22.12 17.37 1.17
N THR A 45 -22.89 18.40 0.79
CA THR A 45 -23.28 19.47 1.71
C THR A 45 -24.34 19.01 2.71
N ALA A 46 -25.19 18.06 2.31
CA ALA A 46 -26.21 17.45 3.16
C ALA A 46 -25.63 16.41 4.15
N LEU A 47 -24.41 15.92 3.90
CA LEU A 47 -23.71 15.02 4.84
C LEU A 47 -23.15 15.79 6.04
N PRO A 48 -23.13 15.15 7.24
CA PRO A 48 -22.39 15.70 8.38
C PRO A 48 -20.92 15.84 8.01
N GLU A 49 -20.23 16.89 8.49
CA GLU A 49 -18.86 17.22 8.04
C GLU A 49 -17.89 16.03 8.17
N ASN A 50 -17.98 15.26 9.27
CA ASN A 50 -17.14 14.08 9.49
C ASN A 50 -17.46 12.89 8.57
N GLY A 51 -18.63 12.88 7.92
CA GLY A 51 -19.02 11.86 6.94
C GLY A 51 -18.66 12.23 5.49
N ARG A 52 -18.16 13.44 5.24
CA ARG A 52 -17.80 13.90 3.89
C ARG A 52 -16.54 13.22 3.36
N PRO A 53 -16.38 13.09 2.03
CA PRO A 53 -15.18 12.50 1.45
C PRO A 53 -13.92 13.18 1.97
N THR A 54 -13.03 12.38 2.56
CA THR A 54 -11.79 12.86 3.15
C THR A 54 -10.63 12.07 2.56
N VAL A 55 -9.75 12.76 1.82
CA VAL A 55 -8.53 12.19 1.23
C VAL A 55 -7.43 12.23 2.30
N VAL A 56 -7.12 11.06 2.84
CA VAL A 56 -6.13 10.83 3.90
C VAL A 56 -4.79 10.45 3.28
N VAL A 57 -3.74 11.15 3.68
CA VAL A 57 -2.39 10.93 3.16
C VAL A 57 -1.65 9.94 4.05
N ILE A 58 -1.28 8.80 3.49
CA ILE A 58 -0.59 7.72 4.21
C ILE A 58 0.77 7.51 3.57
N LEU A 59 1.81 7.90 4.30
CA LEU A 59 3.20 7.68 3.91
C LEU A 59 3.82 6.61 4.79
N ARG A 60 4.63 5.74 4.19
CA ARG A 60 5.43 4.74 4.89
C ARG A 60 6.89 4.81 4.50
N ASP A 61 7.71 4.63 5.51
CA ASP A 61 9.09 4.21 5.31
C ASP A 61 9.09 2.75 4.86
N ILE A 62 9.69 2.47 3.70
CA ILE A 62 9.75 1.11 3.15
C ILE A 62 10.67 0.21 3.98
N SER A 63 11.65 0.79 4.68
CA SER A 63 12.66 0.03 5.43
C SER A 63 12.08 -0.64 6.68
N ASN A 64 11.07 -0.02 7.31
CA ASN A 64 10.54 -0.47 8.61
C ASN A 64 9.00 -0.42 8.70
N GLY A 65 8.31 0.06 7.66
CA GLY A 65 6.85 0.12 7.60
C GLY A 65 6.20 1.21 8.45
N SER A 66 7.00 2.05 9.12
CA SER A 66 6.51 3.11 10.01
C SER A 66 5.72 4.16 9.24
N ILE A 67 4.67 4.67 9.89
CA ILE A 67 3.91 5.81 9.37
C ILE A 67 4.78 7.07 9.48
N LEU A 68 4.94 7.76 8.35
CA LEU A 68 5.64 9.04 8.28
C LEU A 68 4.61 10.17 8.29
N VAL A 69 4.89 11.22 9.05
CA VAL A 69 4.11 12.46 9.05
C VAL A 69 4.88 13.50 8.24
N PRO A 70 4.26 14.11 7.22
CA PRO A 70 4.90 15.15 6.43
C PRO A 70 5.28 16.39 7.26
N ASN A 71 6.46 16.94 6.99
CA ASN A 71 6.87 18.27 7.47
C ASN A 71 6.23 19.37 6.63
N THR A 72 6.13 19.14 5.32
CA THR A 72 5.42 20.03 4.39
C THR A 72 4.43 19.23 3.56
N ILE A 73 3.33 19.88 3.17
CA ILE A 73 2.32 19.26 2.33
C ILE A 73 1.61 20.29 1.45
N GLU A 74 1.46 19.94 0.18
CA GLU A 74 0.73 20.69 -0.83
C GLU A 74 -0.38 19.82 -1.41
N TYR A 75 -1.57 20.42 -1.57
CA TYR A 75 -2.71 19.80 -2.21
C TYR A 75 -3.01 20.51 -3.53
N ARG A 76 -3.32 19.75 -4.57
CA ARG A 76 -3.76 20.26 -5.87
C ARG A 76 -5.09 19.64 -6.25
N TYR A 77 -5.93 20.42 -6.92
CA TYR A 77 -7.15 19.96 -7.58
C TYR A 77 -7.04 20.27 -9.07
N ASN A 78 -7.07 19.26 -9.95
CA ASN A 78 -6.77 19.41 -11.39
C ASN A 78 -5.51 20.25 -11.63
N ASP A 79 -4.43 19.87 -10.94
CA ASP A 79 -3.10 20.49 -10.98
C ASP A 79 -3.01 21.94 -10.42
N LEU A 80 -4.14 22.58 -10.10
CA LEU A 80 -4.19 23.88 -9.44
C LEU A 80 -3.86 23.74 -7.95
N LEU A 81 -2.82 24.45 -7.49
CA LEU A 81 -2.40 24.49 -6.10
C LEU A 81 -3.50 25.11 -5.21
N LEU A 82 -3.94 24.35 -4.22
CA LEU A 82 -4.89 24.82 -3.22
C LEU A 82 -4.18 25.68 -2.17
N THR A 83 -4.82 26.79 -1.83
CA THR A 83 -4.43 27.73 -0.78
C THR A 83 -5.50 27.70 0.30
N PHE A 84 -5.12 27.90 1.57
CA PHE A 84 -6.02 27.74 2.71
C PHE A 84 -5.95 28.91 3.68
N ASP A 85 -7.08 29.22 4.32
CA ASP A 85 -7.15 30.18 5.42
C ASP A 85 -6.75 29.55 6.78
N ASN A 86 -6.86 30.34 7.85
CA ASN A 86 -6.53 29.89 9.21
C ASN A 86 -7.45 28.78 9.75
N ASN A 87 -8.62 28.57 9.14
CA ASN A 87 -9.54 27.47 9.49
C ASN A 87 -9.30 26.23 8.61
N GLY A 88 -8.28 26.28 7.74
CA GLY A 88 -7.96 25.26 6.77
C GLY A 88 -8.90 25.25 5.57
N LEU A 89 -9.79 26.23 5.38
CA LEU A 89 -10.70 26.27 4.24
C LEU A 89 -10.01 26.84 3.00
N SER A 90 -10.30 26.26 1.84
CA SER A 90 -9.68 26.69 0.58
C SER A 90 -10.05 28.13 0.21
N THR A 91 -9.09 28.91 -0.28
CA THR A 91 -9.23 30.34 -0.61
C THR A 91 -9.15 30.66 -2.10
N ASN A 92 -8.89 29.65 -2.95
CA ASN A 92 -8.78 29.83 -4.38
C ASN A 92 -10.07 30.41 -4.98
N SER A 93 -9.92 31.38 -5.90
CA SER A 93 -11.05 31.91 -6.68
C SER A 93 -11.81 30.78 -7.38
N GLY A 94 -13.14 30.78 -7.31
CA GLY A 94 -13.99 29.70 -7.83
C GLY A 94 -14.07 28.43 -6.97
N MET A 95 -13.22 28.28 -5.96
CA MET A 95 -13.19 27.11 -5.07
C MET A 95 -13.13 27.49 -3.58
N VAL A 96 -13.64 28.67 -3.22
CA VAL A 96 -13.64 29.14 -1.83
C VAL A 96 -14.48 28.22 -0.94
N GLY A 97 -13.85 27.63 0.07
CA GLY A 97 -14.45 26.70 1.04
C GLY A 97 -14.91 25.37 0.43
N TYR A 98 -14.42 24.97 -0.74
CA TYR A 98 -14.69 23.66 -1.34
C TYR A 98 -13.88 22.55 -0.67
N PHE A 99 -12.70 22.87 -0.16
CA PHE A 99 -11.83 21.93 0.52
C PHE A 99 -11.46 22.44 1.91
N LYS A 100 -11.23 21.51 2.83
CA LYS A 100 -10.69 21.79 4.16
C LYS A 100 -9.44 20.96 4.41
N LYS A 101 -8.30 21.62 4.59
CA LYS A 101 -7.07 21.02 5.08
C LYS A 101 -7.23 20.67 6.55
N ILE A 102 -6.84 19.46 6.91
CA ILE A 102 -6.84 18.95 8.28
C ILE A 102 -5.43 18.45 8.58
N ASP A 103 -4.67 19.14 9.43
CA ASP A 103 -3.27 18.79 9.68
C ASP A 103 -3.12 17.50 10.51
N ALA A 104 -4.06 17.23 11.42
CA ALA A 104 -4.03 16.11 12.36
C ALA A 104 -5.32 15.27 12.32
N TYR A 105 -5.66 14.74 11.15
CA TYR A 105 -6.81 13.87 10.98
C TYR A 105 -6.57 12.52 11.66
N SER A 106 -7.53 12.08 12.48
CA SER A 106 -7.46 10.81 13.19
C SER A 106 -7.85 9.68 12.27
N THR A 107 -6.97 8.71 12.09
CA THR A 107 -7.26 7.55 11.25
C THR A 107 -6.64 6.27 11.80
N THR A 108 -7.26 5.13 11.53
CA THR A 108 -6.75 3.82 11.94
C THR A 108 -5.97 3.18 10.79
N ILE A 109 -4.75 2.74 11.07
CA ILE A 109 -3.87 2.07 10.12
C ILE A 109 -3.25 0.87 10.84
N GLY A 110 -3.48 -0.35 10.33
CA GLY A 110 -2.94 -1.57 10.95
C GLY A 110 -3.36 -1.76 12.43
N GLY A 111 -4.57 -1.31 12.79
CA GLY A 111 -5.09 -1.41 14.17
C GLY A 111 -4.64 -0.30 15.13
N ALA A 112 -3.64 0.52 14.77
CA ALA A 112 -3.22 1.67 15.56
C ALA A 112 -3.84 2.97 15.02
N THR A 113 -4.09 3.93 15.92
CA THR A 113 -4.60 5.26 15.54
C THR A 113 -3.43 6.21 15.32
N TYR A 114 -3.43 6.89 14.18
CA TYR A 114 -2.45 7.91 13.80
C TYR A 114 -3.12 9.26 13.57
N LYS A 115 -2.34 10.33 13.74
CA LYS A 115 -2.69 11.68 13.31
C LYS A 115 -1.90 11.99 12.06
N VAL A 116 -2.59 12.11 10.92
CA VAL A 116 -1.97 12.34 9.61
C VAL A 116 -2.71 13.48 8.90
N PRO A 117 -2.06 14.16 7.94
CA PRO A 117 -2.75 15.21 7.21
C PRO A 117 -3.80 14.63 6.25
N ALA A 118 -4.88 15.38 6.05
CA ALA A 118 -5.96 15.03 5.15
C ALA A 118 -6.56 16.26 4.47
N LEU A 119 -7.21 16.03 3.33
CA LEU A 119 -8.01 17.02 2.62
C LEU A 119 -9.46 16.56 2.57
N ARG A 120 -10.36 17.31 3.20
CA ARG A 120 -11.79 17.03 3.19
C ARG A 120 -12.51 17.85 2.13
N VAL A 121 -13.42 17.20 1.41
CA VAL A 121 -14.36 17.85 0.50
C VAL A 121 -15.50 18.45 1.32
N MET A 122 -15.77 19.73 1.12
CA MET A 122 -16.75 20.50 1.90
C MET A 122 -17.98 20.89 1.10
N LYS A 123 -17.90 20.84 -0.24
CA LYS A 123 -18.98 21.21 -1.17
C LYS A 123 -19.07 20.20 -2.29
N ASN A 124 -20.21 20.21 -2.98
CA ASN A 124 -20.39 19.42 -4.20
C ASN A 124 -19.38 19.87 -5.26
N LEU A 125 -18.68 18.93 -5.87
CA LEU A 125 -17.59 19.15 -6.81
C LEU A 125 -18.09 19.27 -8.26
N VAL A 126 -19.24 18.69 -8.60
CA VAL A 126 -19.83 18.78 -9.95
C VAL A 126 -19.86 20.22 -10.52
N PRO A 127 -20.25 21.27 -9.75
CA PRO A 127 -20.28 22.64 -10.28
C PRO A 127 -18.91 23.21 -10.68
N ILE A 128 -17.82 22.68 -10.13
CA ILE A 128 -16.45 23.14 -10.42
C ILE A 128 -15.65 22.15 -11.27
N SER A 129 -16.19 20.97 -11.56
CA SER A 129 -15.53 19.93 -12.35
C SER A 129 -15.67 20.11 -13.86
N GLY A 130 -16.52 21.05 -14.30
CA GLY A 130 -16.88 21.14 -15.71
C GLY A 130 -17.64 19.90 -16.22
N TYR A 131 -18.18 19.08 -15.31
CA TYR A 131 -18.85 17.80 -15.57
C TYR A 131 -17.94 16.64 -16.01
N ASP A 132 -16.62 16.76 -15.83
CA ASP A 132 -15.63 15.72 -16.09
C ASP A 132 -15.04 15.13 -14.80
N ASN A 133 -14.38 13.97 -14.91
CA ASN A 133 -13.61 13.40 -13.80
C ASN A 133 -12.43 14.31 -13.46
N ASP A 134 -12.23 14.51 -12.17
CA ASP A 134 -11.19 15.38 -11.64
C ASP A 134 -10.12 14.58 -10.89
N ARG A 135 -9.06 15.26 -10.47
CA ARG A 135 -7.95 14.63 -9.75
C ARG A 135 -7.50 15.48 -8.57
N ILE A 136 -7.35 14.84 -7.42
CA ILE A 136 -6.63 15.41 -6.27
C ILE A 136 -5.21 14.85 -6.28
N THR A 137 -4.22 15.74 -6.19
CA THR A 137 -2.80 15.40 -6.14
C THR A 137 -2.16 15.95 -4.88
N VAL A 138 -1.22 15.20 -4.28
CA VAL A 138 -0.52 15.57 -3.05
C VAL A 138 0.99 15.40 -3.23
N SER A 139 1.74 16.41 -2.80
CA SER A 139 3.21 16.42 -2.74
C SER A 139 3.67 17.03 -1.42
N GLY A 140 4.94 16.85 -1.05
CA GLY A 140 5.48 17.44 0.16
C GLY A 140 6.82 16.84 0.56
N THR A 141 7.18 17.03 1.83
CA THR A 141 8.41 16.48 2.41
C THR A 141 8.13 15.76 3.72
N VAL A 142 8.94 14.76 4.03
CA VAL A 142 9.02 14.09 5.33
C VAL A 142 10.44 14.20 5.86
N GLU A 143 10.59 14.23 7.17
CA GLU A 143 11.89 14.11 7.81
C GLU A 143 12.16 12.66 8.20
N ILE A 144 13.27 12.12 7.72
CA ILE A 144 13.76 10.79 8.09
C ILE A 144 15.20 10.95 8.56
N SER A 145 15.46 10.60 9.81
CA SER A 145 16.80 10.64 10.40
C SER A 145 17.51 12.00 10.24
N GLY A 146 16.77 13.11 10.38
CA GLY A 146 17.29 14.47 10.25
C GLY A 146 17.48 14.97 8.82
N SER A 147 17.10 14.18 7.81
CA SER A 147 17.13 14.57 6.40
C SER A 147 15.72 14.77 5.85
N SER A 148 15.51 15.87 5.13
CA SER A 148 14.24 16.16 4.45
C SER A 148 14.20 15.44 3.10
N ILE A 149 13.23 14.56 2.92
CA ILE A 149 13.01 13.80 1.67
C ILE A 149 11.68 14.20 1.06
N GLY A 150 11.67 14.47 -0.24
CA GLY A 150 10.45 14.82 -0.98
C GLY A 150 9.66 13.61 -1.45
N PHE A 151 8.34 13.71 -1.41
CA PHE A 151 7.43 12.81 -2.15
C PHE A 151 6.60 13.66 -3.13
N ASN A 152 6.35 13.10 -4.31
CA ASN A 152 5.72 13.85 -5.40
C ASN A 152 4.51 13.10 -5.96
N ALA A 153 3.46 13.86 -6.23
CA ALA A 153 2.36 13.49 -7.11
C ALA A 153 1.59 12.20 -6.74
N LEU A 154 1.37 11.95 -5.45
CA LEU A 154 0.36 10.97 -5.03
C LEU A 154 -1.00 11.45 -5.53
N SER A 155 -1.81 10.59 -6.14
CA SER A 155 -3.05 11.03 -6.79
C SER A 155 -4.24 10.15 -6.47
N LYS A 156 -5.43 10.77 -6.48
CA LYS A 156 -6.72 10.11 -6.34
C LYS A 156 -7.71 10.76 -7.30
N GLU A 157 -8.39 9.92 -8.07
CA GLU A 157 -9.44 10.35 -8.98
C GLU A 157 -10.71 10.75 -8.21
N VAL A 158 -11.33 11.83 -8.64
CA VAL A 158 -12.65 12.30 -8.25
C VAL A 158 -13.58 11.95 -9.40
N VAL A 159 -14.47 11.00 -9.19
CA VAL A 159 -15.35 10.53 -10.27
C VAL A 159 -16.60 11.40 -10.34
N ILE A 160 -16.87 12.00 -11.50
CA ILE A 160 -18.06 12.82 -11.76
C ILE A 160 -18.85 12.18 -12.89
N GLN A 161 -20.14 11.91 -12.65
CA GLN A 161 -20.93 11.13 -13.61
C GLN A 161 -22.37 11.64 -13.74
N GLU A 162 -22.87 11.73 -14.97
CA GLU A 162 -24.30 11.95 -15.24
C GLU A 162 -25.11 10.69 -14.86
N SER A 163 -26.24 10.87 -14.17
CA SER A 163 -27.16 9.78 -13.80
C SER A 163 -28.59 10.08 -14.24
N THR A 164 -29.31 9.02 -14.65
CA THR A 164 -30.74 9.04 -14.99
C THR A 164 -31.58 8.12 -14.07
N GLY A 165 -30.97 7.55 -13.01
CA GLY A 165 -31.58 6.53 -12.13
C GLY A 165 -31.57 5.10 -12.71
N ASN A 166 -32.06 4.11 -11.94
CA ASN A 166 -32.04 2.66 -12.27
C ASN A 166 -30.63 2.07 -12.43
N GLN A 167 -29.73 2.42 -11.53
CA GLN A 167 -28.34 2.00 -11.60
C GLN A 167 -28.07 0.86 -10.62
N TYR A 168 -27.38 -0.16 -11.11
CA TYR A 168 -26.87 -1.23 -10.27
C TYR A 168 -25.39 -1.00 -10.02
N ASP A 169 -24.96 -1.22 -8.78
CA ASP A 169 -23.56 -1.34 -8.41
C ASP A 169 -23.32 -2.77 -7.94
N ALA A 170 -22.12 -3.29 -8.17
CA ALA A 170 -21.70 -4.60 -7.67
C ALA A 170 -20.42 -4.44 -6.85
N LEU A 171 -20.42 -5.04 -5.66
CA LEU A 171 -19.28 -5.10 -4.76
C LEU A 171 -18.90 -6.56 -4.56
N ILE A 172 -17.61 -6.87 -4.65
CA ILE A 172 -17.09 -8.16 -4.20
C ILE A 172 -16.65 -8.01 -2.74
N SER A 173 -17.01 -8.99 -1.93
CA SER A 173 -16.58 -9.11 -0.54
C SER A 173 -16.14 -10.54 -0.25
N ASN A 174 -15.16 -10.73 0.62
CA ASN A 174 -14.71 -12.05 1.03
C ASN A 174 -14.39 -12.10 2.51
N ASN A 175 -14.17 -13.32 2.99
CA ASN A 175 -13.91 -13.64 4.38
C ASN A 175 -12.46 -13.37 4.83
N LYS A 176 -11.56 -12.91 3.94
CA LYS A 176 -10.11 -12.82 4.22
C LYS A 176 -9.45 -11.51 3.77
N GLY A 177 -10.24 -10.49 3.42
CA GLY A 177 -9.71 -9.19 2.98
C GLY A 177 -8.87 -9.26 1.70
N SER A 178 -9.19 -10.21 0.81
CA SER A 178 -8.50 -10.43 -0.48
C SER A 178 -7.03 -10.85 -0.32
N GLN A 179 -6.71 -11.59 0.73
CA GLN A 179 -5.37 -12.08 1.03
C GLN A 179 -5.36 -13.58 1.30
N LEU A 180 -4.40 -14.26 0.70
CA LEU A 180 -4.02 -15.65 1.01
C LEU A 180 -2.64 -15.59 1.68
N LEU A 181 -2.50 -16.10 2.89
CA LEU A 181 -1.34 -15.97 3.79
C LEU A 181 -0.57 -17.29 4.01
N THR A 182 -1.18 -18.43 3.71
CA THR A 182 -0.72 -19.78 4.03
C THR A 182 -0.90 -20.67 2.81
N ALA A 183 0.13 -21.50 2.54
CA ALA A 183 0.10 -22.42 1.41
C ALA A 183 -1.11 -23.36 1.46
N GLY A 184 -1.81 -23.47 0.33
CA GLY A 184 -2.97 -24.35 0.17
C GLY A 184 -4.28 -23.79 0.71
N GLU A 185 -4.32 -22.54 1.15
CA GLU A 185 -5.57 -21.93 1.60
C GLU A 185 -6.42 -21.38 0.45
N SER A 186 -7.65 -21.00 0.80
CA SER A 186 -8.56 -20.30 -0.11
C SER A 186 -9.39 -19.25 0.61
N LEU A 187 -9.93 -18.31 -0.16
CA LEU A 187 -10.99 -17.38 0.22
C LEU A 187 -12.21 -17.59 -0.67
N THR A 188 -13.36 -17.06 -0.24
CA THR A 188 -14.58 -17.07 -1.04
C THR A 188 -15.07 -15.66 -1.29
N ASP A 189 -14.93 -15.21 -2.52
CA ASP A 189 -15.50 -13.98 -3.00
C ASP A 189 -17.01 -14.15 -3.17
N THR A 190 -17.77 -13.14 -2.75
CA THR A 190 -19.22 -13.08 -2.83
C THR A 190 -19.62 -11.73 -3.39
N VAL A 191 -20.40 -11.75 -4.47
CA VAL A 191 -20.94 -10.53 -5.06
C VAL A 191 -22.18 -10.07 -4.31
N ARG A 192 -22.16 -8.79 -3.93
CA ARG A 192 -23.27 -8.03 -3.38
C ARG A 192 -23.71 -7.01 -4.42
N ILE A 193 -25.01 -6.87 -4.62
CA ILE A 193 -25.58 -5.97 -5.63
C ILE A 193 -26.33 -4.88 -4.89
N PHE A 194 -26.19 -3.64 -5.33
CA PHE A 194 -26.93 -2.51 -4.83
C PHE A 194 -27.73 -1.93 -5.99
N LYS A 195 -29.00 -1.61 -5.74
CA LYS A 195 -29.84 -0.88 -6.69
C LYS A 195 -30.09 0.51 -6.10
N ASP A 196 -29.67 1.54 -6.82
CA ASP A 196 -29.81 2.94 -6.41
C ASP A 196 -29.29 3.17 -4.96
N GLY A 197 -28.19 2.50 -4.60
CA GLY A 197 -27.56 2.59 -3.28
C GLY A 197 -28.12 1.67 -2.18
N VAL A 198 -29.18 0.91 -2.45
CA VAL A 198 -29.79 -0.05 -1.49
C VAL A 198 -29.40 -1.48 -1.84
N GLU A 199 -28.95 -2.27 -0.87
CA GLU A 199 -28.56 -3.66 -1.11
C GLU A 199 -29.75 -4.52 -1.55
N VAL A 200 -29.56 -5.25 -2.65
CA VAL A 200 -30.51 -6.21 -3.19
C VAL A 200 -30.42 -7.50 -2.38
N THR A 201 -31.54 -7.93 -1.79
CA THR A 201 -31.62 -9.19 -1.03
C THR A 201 -32.23 -10.35 -1.82
N ASP A 202 -33.01 -10.05 -2.86
CA ASP A 202 -33.59 -11.03 -3.79
C ASP A 202 -32.83 -11.02 -5.11
N TYR A 203 -32.18 -12.14 -5.41
CA TYR A 203 -31.35 -12.32 -6.60
C TYR A 203 -32.08 -12.99 -7.77
N THR A 204 -33.41 -13.08 -7.72
CA THR A 204 -34.21 -13.66 -8.80
C THR A 204 -33.96 -12.92 -10.12
N GLY A 205 -33.59 -13.67 -11.16
CA GLY A 205 -33.29 -13.16 -12.51
C GLY A 205 -31.93 -12.47 -12.66
N PHE A 206 -31.09 -12.46 -11.62
CA PHE A 206 -29.68 -12.10 -11.76
C PHE A 206 -28.85 -13.32 -12.18
N THR A 207 -27.85 -13.08 -13.04
CA THR A 207 -26.82 -14.07 -13.39
C THR A 207 -25.44 -13.46 -13.22
N PHE A 208 -24.45 -14.32 -12.96
CA PHE A 208 -23.08 -13.92 -12.62
C PHE A 208 -22.10 -14.56 -13.59
N GLN A 209 -21.02 -13.85 -13.90
CA GLN A 209 -19.89 -14.38 -14.65
C GLN A 209 -18.59 -13.85 -14.05
N TRP A 210 -17.85 -14.73 -13.38
CA TRP A 210 -16.51 -14.48 -12.88
C TRP A 210 -15.49 -14.60 -14.00
N VAL A 211 -14.54 -13.69 -14.00
CA VAL A 211 -13.50 -13.54 -15.01
C VAL A 211 -12.18 -13.27 -14.30
N LYS A 212 -11.14 -14.04 -14.64
CA LYS A 212 -9.75 -13.71 -14.31
C LYS A 212 -9.26 -12.67 -15.32
N MET A 213 -8.77 -11.53 -14.84
CA MET A 213 -8.24 -10.46 -15.67
C MET A 213 -6.74 -10.63 -15.83
N LEU A 214 -6.32 -11.27 -16.93
CA LEU A 214 -4.91 -11.60 -17.19
C LEU A 214 -4.32 -10.65 -18.21
N GLY A 215 -2.99 -10.47 -18.18
CA GLY A 215 -2.29 -9.63 -19.17
C GLY A 215 -2.43 -10.11 -20.62
N ALA A 216 -2.74 -11.39 -20.84
CA ALA A 216 -3.00 -11.98 -22.15
C ALA A 216 -4.48 -11.94 -22.58
N GLY A 217 -5.36 -11.37 -21.75
CA GLY A 217 -6.79 -11.31 -21.97
C GLY A 217 -7.61 -11.98 -20.87
N ASP A 218 -8.88 -11.59 -20.80
CA ASP A 218 -9.85 -12.09 -19.81
C ASP A 218 -10.15 -13.58 -20.00
N THR A 219 -10.20 -14.35 -18.92
CA THR A 219 -10.56 -15.77 -18.92
C THR A 219 -11.78 -16.04 -18.03
N ASN A 220 -12.83 -16.66 -18.58
CA ASN A 220 -14.02 -17.04 -17.82
C ASN A 220 -13.70 -18.09 -16.75
N TRP A 221 -14.32 -17.97 -15.58
CA TRP A 221 -13.99 -18.81 -14.42
C TRP A 221 -15.19 -19.50 -13.77
N GLY A 222 -16.25 -18.76 -13.44
CA GLY A 222 -17.40 -19.32 -12.73
C GLY A 222 -18.67 -18.50 -12.93
N THR A 223 -19.83 -19.07 -12.58
CA THR A 223 -21.15 -18.43 -12.81
C THR A 223 -22.04 -18.35 -11.57
N SER A 224 -21.54 -18.79 -10.42
CA SER A 224 -22.22 -18.68 -9.14
C SER A 224 -22.12 -17.25 -8.58
N ARG A 225 -22.98 -16.89 -7.61
CA ARG A 225 -22.82 -15.60 -6.88
C ARG A 225 -21.50 -15.53 -6.09
N THR A 226 -20.93 -16.69 -5.79
CA THR A 226 -19.67 -16.83 -5.07
C THR A 226 -18.60 -17.46 -5.96
N GLN A 227 -17.33 -17.13 -5.70
CA GLN A 227 -16.18 -17.74 -6.35
C GLN A 227 -15.11 -18.08 -5.30
N VAL A 228 -14.63 -19.31 -5.32
CA VAL A 228 -13.51 -19.72 -4.47
C VAL A 228 -12.22 -19.37 -5.19
N VAL A 229 -11.31 -18.70 -4.48
CA VAL A 229 -9.96 -18.35 -4.94
C VAL A 229 -8.95 -19.05 -4.03
N SER A 230 -8.12 -19.92 -4.60
CA SER A 230 -7.08 -20.66 -3.85
C SER A 230 -5.69 -20.10 -4.13
N THR A 231 -4.69 -20.47 -3.32
CA THR A 231 -3.28 -20.10 -3.58
C THR A 231 -2.80 -20.58 -4.95
N ASN A 232 -3.36 -21.67 -5.48
CA ASN A 232 -3.01 -22.16 -6.81
C ASN A 232 -3.57 -21.30 -7.95
N ASP A 233 -4.51 -20.40 -7.66
CA ASP A 233 -5.11 -19.50 -8.64
C ASP A 233 -4.34 -18.18 -8.79
N VAL A 234 -3.36 -17.93 -7.90
CA VAL A 234 -2.76 -16.61 -7.68
C VAL A 234 -1.24 -16.74 -7.57
N ASP A 235 -0.49 -16.29 -8.58
CA ASP A 235 0.98 -16.37 -8.56
C ASP A 235 1.64 -15.28 -7.67
N ASN A 236 1.00 -14.11 -7.58
CA ASN A 236 1.42 -12.98 -6.74
C ASN A 236 0.19 -12.10 -6.47
N VAL A 237 -0.44 -11.64 -7.56
CA VAL A 237 -1.69 -10.89 -7.52
C VAL A 237 -2.60 -11.40 -8.62
N LEU A 238 -3.84 -11.73 -8.28
CA LEU A 238 -4.93 -12.04 -9.19
C LEU A 238 -5.93 -10.90 -9.17
N LYS A 239 -6.10 -10.24 -10.32
CA LYS A 239 -7.22 -9.33 -10.55
C LYS A 239 -8.39 -10.13 -11.11
N LEU A 240 -9.57 -9.92 -10.55
CA LEU A 240 -10.77 -10.62 -10.96
C LEU A 240 -11.98 -9.69 -10.99
N ARG A 241 -12.92 -10.03 -11.86
CA ARG A 241 -14.17 -9.31 -12.06
C ARG A 241 -15.33 -10.28 -12.00
N CYS A 242 -16.47 -9.87 -11.47
CA CYS A 242 -17.74 -10.56 -11.66
C CYS A 242 -18.72 -9.65 -12.41
N ASP A 243 -19.09 -10.05 -13.61
CA ASP A 243 -20.11 -9.39 -14.42
C ASP A 243 -21.49 -9.88 -13.97
N VAL A 244 -22.33 -8.93 -13.56
CA VAL A 244 -23.69 -9.17 -13.08
C VAL A 244 -24.67 -8.76 -14.15
N LYS A 245 -25.50 -9.70 -14.60
CA LYS A 245 -26.56 -9.45 -15.56
C LYS A 245 -27.91 -9.57 -14.89
N LYS A 246 -28.87 -8.73 -15.30
CA LYS A 246 -30.29 -8.84 -14.94
C LYS A 246 -31.07 -9.05 -16.22
N ASP A 247 -31.82 -10.16 -16.27
CA ASP A 247 -32.66 -10.52 -17.42
C ASP A 247 -31.90 -10.53 -18.76
N GLY A 248 -30.61 -10.92 -18.72
CA GLY A 248 -29.73 -11.07 -19.88
C GLY A 248 -28.84 -9.86 -20.19
N SER A 249 -29.14 -8.68 -19.63
CA SER A 249 -28.35 -7.45 -19.84
C SER A 249 -27.34 -7.24 -18.72
N LEU A 250 -26.11 -6.84 -19.05
CA LEU A 250 -25.11 -6.43 -18.05
C LEU A 250 -25.62 -5.20 -17.31
N VAL A 251 -25.67 -5.29 -15.98
CA VAL A 251 -26.14 -4.19 -15.13
C VAL A 251 -25.06 -3.63 -14.22
N ALA A 252 -24.08 -4.43 -13.81
CA ALA A 252 -22.96 -4.00 -12.99
C ALA A 252 -21.79 -4.99 -13.11
N SER A 253 -20.60 -4.55 -12.74
CA SER A 253 -19.43 -5.41 -12.57
C SER A 253 -18.76 -5.11 -11.24
N GLY A 254 -18.52 -6.14 -10.45
CA GLY A 254 -17.72 -6.06 -9.22
C GLY A 254 -16.28 -6.45 -9.51
N TYR A 255 -15.33 -5.85 -8.81
CA TYR A 255 -13.90 -6.13 -8.97
C TYR A 255 -13.25 -6.48 -7.63
N ASP A 256 -12.27 -7.36 -7.66
CA ASP A 256 -11.40 -7.66 -6.52
C ASP A 256 -9.96 -7.91 -7.00
N GLU A 257 -9.02 -7.73 -6.08
CA GLU A 257 -7.62 -8.03 -6.27
C GLU A 257 -7.15 -8.92 -5.11
N VAL A 258 -6.91 -10.18 -5.41
CA VAL A 258 -6.44 -11.16 -4.41
C VAL A 258 -4.93 -11.27 -4.48
N THR A 259 -4.26 -11.06 -3.36
CA THR A 259 -2.80 -11.22 -3.25
C THR A 259 -2.45 -12.54 -2.58
N ASP A 260 -1.52 -13.29 -3.18
CA ASP A 260 -0.93 -14.46 -2.56
C ASP A 260 0.36 -14.09 -1.81
N PHE A 261 0.32 -14.26 -0.49
CA PHE A 261 1.44 -14.15 0.42
C PHE A 261 1.89 -15.52 0.95
N SER A 262 1.46 -16.62 0.33
CA SER A 262 1.69 -17.99 0.81
C SER A 262 3.17 -18.38 0.93
N ASP A 263 4.11 -17.62 0.36
CA ASP A 263 5.51 -17.58 0.77
C ASP A 263 5.61 -17.08 2.23
N PRO A 264 5.59 -17.97 3.23
CA PRO A 264 5.14 -17.61 4.57
C PRO A 264 6.21 -16.88 5.36
N TYR A 265 7.45 -16.84 4.87
CA TYR A 265 8.61 -16.38 5.61
C TYR A 265 9.42 -15.35 4.82
N TYR A 266 10.00 -14.41 5.54
CA TYR A 266 11.01 -13.49 5.05
C TYR A 266 12.21 -13.48 6.01
N THR A 267 13.37 -13.01 5.53
CA THR A 267 14.57 -12.89 6.36
C THR A 267 14.58 -11.55 7.08
N ILE A 268 14.62 -11.57 8.41
CA ILE A 268 14.98 -10.42 9.24
C ILE A 268 16.49 -10.50 9.52
N ILE A 269 17.20 -9.40 9.31
CA ILE A 269 18.63 -9.31 9.63
C ILE A 269 18.80 -8.45 10.87
N LYS A 270 19.27 -9.07 11.96
CA LYS A 270 19.58 -8.39 13.20
C LYS A 270 21.05 -8.03 13.25
N ILE A 271 21.34 -6.77 13.52
CA ILE A 271 22.71 -6.28 13.67
C ILE A 271 22.88 -5.80 15.12
N THR A 272 23.89 -6.35 15.79
CA THR A 272 24.20 -6.03 17.20
C THR A 272 25.69 -5.75 17.36
N GLY A 273 26.11 -5.25 18.52
CA GLY A 273 27.51 -4.89 18.79
C GLY A 273 27.95 -3.53 18.20
N ILE A 274 27.03 -2.85 17.51
CA ILE A 274 27.16 -1.50 16.99
C ILE A 274 25.84 -0.74 17.19
N SER A 275 25.86 0.59 17.03
CA SER A 275 24.64 1.40 16.97
C SER A 275 24.28 1.70 15.52
N GLY A 276 23.08 1.31 15.09
CA GLY A 276 22.66 1.42 13.69
C GLY A 276 23.45 0.47 12.78
N ASN A 277 23.87 0.95 11.60
CA ASN A 277 24.62 0.18 10.61
C ASN A 277 26.09 0.61 10.49
N THR A 278 26.59 1.43 11.42
CA THR A 278 27.95 1.99 11.41
C THR A 278 28.84 1.24 12.39
N VAL A 279 29.96 0.71 11.91
CA VAL A 279 30.99 0.10 12.76
C VAL A 279 32.06 1.14 13.08
N LYS A 280 32.29 1.43 14.36
CA LYS A 280 33.34 2.34 14.83
C LYS A 280 34.56 1.57 15.31
N LYS A 281 35.70 2.26 15.46
CA LYS A 281 36.94 1.66 15.96
C LYS A 281 36.72 1.02 17.33
N GLY A 282 37.11 -0.26 17.46
CA GLY A 282 36.90 -1.06 18.66
C GLY A 282 35.54 -1.76 18.74
N GLU A 283 34.63 -1.52 17.78
CA GLU A 283 33.35 -2.21 17.70
C GLU A 283 33.42 -3.42 16.75
N THR A 284 32.44 -4.32 16.86
CA THR A 284 32.27 -5.47 15.98
C THR A 284 30.78 -5.66 15.71
N ALA A 285 30.36 -5.51 14.45
CA ALA A 285 28.99 -5.79 14.05
C ALA A 285 28.75 -7.30 14.01
N THR A 286 27.70 -7.77 14.65
CA THR A 286 27.24 -9.17 14.56
C THR A 286 25.94 -9.21 13.78
N VAL A 287 26.00 -9.73 12.56
CA VAL A 287 24.89 -9.88 11.61
C VAL A 287 24.27 -11.26 11.79
N THR A 288 23.01 -11.30 12.23
CA THR A 288 22.27 -12.53 12.53
C THR A 288 20.97 -12.58 11.71
N PRO A 289 20.88 -13.41 10.67
CA PRO A 289 19.65 -13.64 9.94
C PRO A 289 18.67 -14.51 10.75
N VAL A 290 17.38 -14.20 10.65
CA VAL A 290 16.29 -14.93 11.30
C VAL A 290 15.13 -15.03 10.32
N ALA A 291 14.56 -16.22 10.14
CA ALA A 291 13.32 -16.37 9.39
C ALA A 291 12.16 -15.84 10.23
N ALA A 292 11.29 -15.02 9.66
CA ALA A 292 10.10 -14.50 10.33
C ALA A 292 8.86 -14.73 9.47
N LYS A 293 7.74 -15.07 10.11
CA LYS A 293 6.46 -15.23 9.42
C LYS A 293 6.01 -13.90 8.86
N ARG A 294 5.73 -13.82 7.56
CA ARG A 294 5.26 -12.60 6.88
C ARG A 294 3.92 -12.11 7.45
N SER A 295 3.07 -13.02 7.89
CA SER A 295 1.74 -12.72 8.41
C SER A 295 1.71 -12.15 9.83
N THR A 296 2.66 -12.54 10.69
CA THR A 296 2.64 -12.16 12.12
C THR A 296 3.89 -11.42 12.57
N GLY A 297 4.95 -11.40 11.76
CA GLY A 297 6.28 -10.96 12.16
C GLY A 297 6.95 -11.91 13.16
N GLU A 298 6.33 -13.04 13.50
CA GLU A 298 6.87 -14.00 14.45
C GLU A 298 8.19 -14.58 13.93
N GLU A 299 9.25 -14.37 14.68
CA GLU A 299 10.55 -14.97 14.40
C GLU A 299 10.52 -16.47 14.69
N VAL A 300 11.01 -17.27 13.74
CA VAL A 300 11.16 -18.72 13.85
C VAL A 300 12.63 -19.10 13.63
N PRO A 301 13.53 -18.83 14.59
CA PRO A 301 14.97 -19.13 14.45
C PRO A 301 15.27 -20.61 14.24
N SER A 302 14.36 -21.50 14.63
CA SER A 302 14.50 -22.95 14.45
C SER A 302 14.29 -23.42 13.02
N LEU A 303 13.68 -22.59 12.15
CA LEU A 303 13.36 -22.95 10.77
C LEU A 303 14.63 -23.09 9.92
N ILE A 304 15.62 -22.21 10.14
CA ILE A 304 16.92 -22.26 9.47
C ILE A 304 18.02 -22.07 10.52
N LYS A 305 18.72 -23.17 10.81
CA LYS A 305 19.77 -23.22 11.86
C LYS A 305 21.15 -22.77 11.38
N SER A 306 21.38 -22.71 10.07
CA SER A 306 22.63 -22.29 9.47
C SER A 306 22.35 -21.60 8.14
N TRP A 307 22.99 -20.47 7.93
CA TRP A 307 22.81 -19.62 6.76
C TRP A 307 24.12 -19.53 5.99
N THR A 308 24.02 -19.41 4.68
CA THR A 308 25.15 -19.14 3.80
C THR A 308 25.29 -17.63 3.64
N PHE A 309 26.44 -17.09 3.98
CA PHE A 309 26.81 -15.69 3.76
C PHE A 309 27.70 -15.61 2.53
N SER A 310 27.53 -14.58 1.71
CA SER A 310 28.46 -14.20 0.65
C SER A 310 28.74 -12.71 0.73
N LEU A 311 30.01 -12.32 0.88
CA LEU A 311 30.39 -10.95 1.20
C LEU A 311 31.18 -10.27 0.09
N LYS A 312 31.00 -8.96 -0.01
CA LYS A 312 31.71 -8.08 -0.94
C LYS A 312 32.22 -6.83 -0.25
N ASP A 313 33.38 -6.35 -0.70
CA ASP A 313 33.95 -5.07 -0.28
C ASP A 313 33.18 -3.90 -0.93
N ASN A 314 33.55 -2.65 -0.59
CA ASN A 314 32.90 -1.45 -1.11
C ASN A 314 33.05 -1.28 -2.63
N ALA A 315 34.00 -1.97 -3.27
CA ALA A 315 34.18 -1.97 -4.72
C ALA A 315 33.41 -3.13 -5.41
N GLY A 316 32.65 -3.92 -4.65
CA GLY A 316 31.89 -5.07 -5.15
C GLY A 316 32.72 -6.34 -5.36
N ALA A 317 33.99 -6.36 -4.94
CA ALA A 317 34.85 -7.54 -5.03
C ALA A 317 34.56 -8.52 -3.87
N ALA A 318 34.70 -9.82 -4.11
CA ALA A 318 34.52 -10.84 -3.08
C ALA A 318 35.42 -10.57 -1.87
N PHE A 319 34.85 -10.53 -0.66
CA PHE A 319 35.54 -10.16 0.56
C PHE A 319 35.61 -11.31 1.57
N ILE A 320 36.83 -11.68 1.96
CA ILE A 320 37.06 -12.76 2.93
C ILE A 320 37.19 -12.13 4.32
N LEU A 321 36.21 -12.38 5.21
CA LEU A 321 36.25 -11.95 6.60
C LEU A 321 37.44 -12.54 7.36
N THR A 322 37.93 -11.82 8.36
CA THR A 322 38.98 -12.33 9.25
C THR A 322 38.53 -13.64 9.91
N GLY A 323 39.34 -14.69 9.80
CA GLY A 323 39.03 -16.02 10.33
C GLY A 323 38.10 -16.88 9.45
N LYS A 324 37.87 -16.50 8.19
CA LYS A 324 37.19 -17.32 7.18
C LYS A 324 38.16 -17.64 6.04
N ASP A 325 37.94 -18.78 5.39
CA ASP A 325 38.76 -19.25 4.26
C ASP A 325 38.22 -18.77 2.89
N SER A 326 36.99 -18.25 2.86
CA SER A 326 36.30 -17.84 1.64
C SER A 326 35.35 -16.68 1.91
N ALA A 327 35.08 -15.90 0.85
CA ALA A 327 34.07 -14.83 0.86
C ALA A 327 32.64 -15.37 0.98
N THR A 328 32.46 -16.67 0.70
CA THR A 328 31.23 -17.40 0.95
C THR A 328 31.46 -18.43 2.06
N PHE A 329 30.67 -18.38 3.12
CA PHE A 329 30.79 -19.30 4.26
C PHE A 329 29.44 -19.55 4.92
N THR A 330 29.31 -20.64 5.68
CA THR A 330 28.10 -20.94 6.45
C THR A 330 28.26 -20.57 7.93
N GLY A 331 27.16 -20.24 8.59
CA GLY A 331 27.13 -19.97 10.02
C GLY A 331 25.77 -19.49 10.52
N THR A 332 25.67 -19.30 11.84
CA THR A 332 24.49 -18.70 12.48
C THR A 332 24.54 -17.17 12.47
N ASN A 333 25.73 -16.59 12.34
CA ASN A 333 25.97 -15.15 12.25
C ASN A 333 27.30 -14.87 11.53
N ALA A 334 27.48 -13.62 11.11
CA ALA A 334 28.76 -13.06 10.67
C ALA A 334 29.20 -11.97 11.66
N LYS A 335 30.43 -12.08 12.17
CA LYS A 335 31.06 -11.06 13.03
C LYS A 335 32.04 -10.24 12.20
N ILE A 336 31.84 -8.94 12.18
CA ILE A 336 32.51 -8.00 11.28
C ILE A 336 33.16 -6.91 12.14
N PRO A 337 34.43 -7.09 12.53
CA PRO A 337 35.16 -6.09 13.30
C PRO A 337 35.46 -4.85 12.47
N PHE A 338 35.74 -3.72 13.13
CA PHE A 338 36.12 -2.47 12.46
C PHE A 338 37.30 -2.64 11.49
N GLU A 339 38.28 -3.48 11.85
CA GLU A 339 39.46 -3.75 11.03
C GLU A 339 39.09 -4.41 9.68
N ASP A 340 38.04 -5.23 9.66
CA ASP A 340 37.50 -5.79 8.42
C ASP A 340 36.76 -4.74 7.60
N MET A 341 36.08 -3.78 8.23
CA MET A 341 35.48 -2.64 7.54
C MET A 341 36.54 -1.75 6.87
N VAL A 342 37.69 -1.53 7.53
CA VAL A 342 38.82 -0.80 6.93
C VAL A 342 39.37 -1.57 5.72
N ARG A 343 39.58 -2.90 5.86
CA ARG A 343 40.01 -3.78 4.75
C ARG A 343 39.02 -3.78 3.60
N ALA A 344 37.72 -3.68 3.89
CA ALA A 344 36.65 -3.61 2.91
C ALA A 344 36.48 -2.22 2.28
N LYS A 345 37.40 -1.27 2.53
CA LYS A 345 37.34 0.13 2.03
C LYS A 345 36.12 0.88 2.55
N MET A 346 35.83 0.73 3.84
CA MET A 346 34.81 1.46 4.59
C MET A 346 33.36 1.13 4.21
N GLY A 347 33.14 0.10 3.39
CA GLY A 347 31.82 -0.42 3.04
C GLY A 347 31.88 -1.93 2.83
N LEU A 348 30.89 -2.64 3.32
CA LEU A 348 30.80 -4.09 3.16
C LEU A 348 29.34 -4.45 2.93
N SER A 349 29.09 -5.24 1.89
CA SER A 349 27.76 -5.78 1.61
C SER A 349 27.80 -7.30 1.68
N GLY A 350 26.66 -7.90 2.00
CA GLY A 350 26.54 -9.34 2.01
C GLY A 350 25.16 -9.81 1.59
N SER A 351 25.12 -10.91 0.85
CA SER A 351 23.90 -11.70 0.65
C SER A 351 23.89 -12.88 1.60
N ILE A 352 22.69 -13.27 2.02
CA ILE A 352 22.46 -14.36 2.94
C ILE A 352 21.42 -15.26 2.30
N SER A 353 21.71 -16.55 2.18
CA SER A 353 20.75 -17.56 1.75
C SER A 353 20.58 -18.64 2.82
N GLY A 354 19.35 -19.09 3.00
CA GLY A 354 19.01 -20.16 3.93
C GLY A 354 18.04 -21.13 3.27
N VAL A 355 18.26 -22.43 3.49
CA VAL A 355 17.34 -23.48 3.04
C VAL A 355 16.68 -24.09 4.26
N ALA A 356 15.35 -24.00 4.30
CA ALA A 356 14.49 -24.71 5.26
C ALA A 356 13.97 -26.00 4.69
#